data_AF-A0A942IIK2-F1
#
_entry.id   AF-A0A942IIK2-F1
#
_cell.length_a   1.000
_cell.length_b   1.000
_cell.length_c   1.000
_cell.angle_alpha   90.00
_cell.angle_beta   90.00
_cell.angle_gamma   90.00
#
_symmetry.space_group_name_H-M   'P 1'
#
loop_
_entity.id
_entity.type
_entity.pdbx_description
1 polymer ?
#
loop_
_entity_poly.entity_id
_entity_poly.type
_entity_poly.pdbx_seq_one_letter_code
_entity_poly.pdbx_strand_id
1 'polypeptide(L)'
;MKLQNWKNDVSGLSLVEVLVALLVMAIVIVPLISMFTNGFSGIARTGRKSQDLYQAQKEVEAAIYAGVNSITPSPPPLRITFADDSFVLVPGEIREVRVNDIAITTFILNRAN
;
A
#
# COMPACT_ATOMS: atom_id res chain seq x y z
N MET A 1 35.74 -53.05 -11.82
CA MET A 1 35.31 -51.64 -11.96
C MET A 1 34.90 -51.45 -13.41
N LYS A 2 33.59 -51.51 -13.71
CA LYS A 2 33.07 -51.40 -15.09
C LYS A 2 32.70 -49.94 -15.35
N LEU A 3 33.47 -49.28 -16.21
CA LEU A 3 33.15 -47.94 -16.71
C LEU A 3 31.98 -48.07 -17.68
N GLN A 4 30.85 -47.49 -17.29
CA GLN A 4 29.63 -47.47 -18.09
C GLN A 4 29.85 -46.54 -19.28
N ASN A 5 30.05 -47.12 -20.46
CA ASN A 5 30.14 -46.39 -21.73
C ASN A 5 28.82 -45.66 -21.99
N TRP A 6 28.84 -44.33 -21.88
CA TRP A 6 27.79 -43.48 -22.42
C TRP A 6 28.01 -43.40 -23.93
N LYS A 7 27.22 -44.17 -24.69
CA LYS A 7 27.07 -43.95 -26.11
C LYS A 7 26.37 -42.60 -26.29
N ASN A 8 27.08 -41.64 -26.86
CA ASN A 8 26.47 -40.46 -27.45
C ASN A 8 25.84 -40.89 -28.77
N ASP A 9 24.56 -41.25 -28.74
CA ASP A 9 23.79 -41.40 -29.98
C ASP A 9 23.55 -40.00 -30.55
N VAL A 10 24.20 -39.70 -31.68
CA VAL A 10 23.99 -38.47 -32.45
C VAL A 10 22.70 -38.64 -33.26
N SER A 11 21.57 -38.74 -32.58
CA SER A 11 20.23 -38.64 -33.17
C SER A 11 19.86 -37.16 -33.26
N GLY A 12 19.58 -36.68 -34.48
CA GLY A 12 19.07 -35.32 -34.68
C GLY A 12 17.75 -35.11 -33.93
N LEU A 13 17.46 -33.87 -33.50
CA LEU A 13 16.24 -33.54 -32.77
C LEU A 13 15.01 -33.95 -33.59
N SER A 14 14.15 -34.78 -33.00
CA SER A 14 12.86 -35.09 -33.61
C SER A 14 11.93 -33.88 -33.53
N LEU A 15 11.11 -33.65 -34.57
CA LEU A 15 10.08 -32.61 -34.55
C LEU A 15 9.14 -32.76 -33.33
N VAL A 16 8.89 -34.00 -32.92
CA VAL A 16 8.05 -34.31 -31.75
C VAL A 16 8.72 -33.82 -30.46
N GLU A 17 10.03 -33.99 -30.31
CA GLU A 17 10.75 -33.52 -29.13
C GLU A 17 10.76 -31.99 -29.03
N VAL A 18 10.91 -31.29 -30.16
CA VAL A 18 10.79 -29.82 -30.20
C VAL A 18 9.40 -29.38 -29.74
N LEU A 19 8.34 -30.03 -30.24
CA LEU A 19 6.96 -29.70 -29.87
C LEU A 19 6.69 -29.94 -28.38
N VAL A 20 7.18 -31.05 -27.82
CA VAL A 20 7.04 -31.34 -26.40
C VAL A 20 7.82 -30.32 -25.56
N ALA A 21 9.04 -29.94 -25.96
CA ALA A 21 9.82 -28.93 -25.26
C ALA A 21 9.13 -27.55 -25.26
N LEU A 22 8.57 -27.14 -26.41
CA LEU A 22 7.79 -25.91 -26.51
C LEU A 22 6.52 -25.94 -25.66
N LEU A 23 5.85 -27.09 -25.60
CA LEU A 23 4.66 -27.27 -24.76
C LEU A 23 5.00 -27.12 -23.28
N VAL A 24 6.06 -27.80 -22.82
CA VAL A 24 6.53 -27.69 -21.42
C VAL A 24 6.95 -26.26 -21.11
N MET A 25 7.65 -25.60 -22.04
CA MET A 25 8.06 -24.21 -21.89
C MET A 25 6.84 -23.28 -21.78
N ALA A 26 5.80 -23.46 -22.60
CA ALA A 26 4.58 -22.66 -22.55
C ALA A 26 3.85 -22.79 -21.20
N ILE A 27 3.78 -24.02 -20.65
CA ILE A 27 3.17 -24.28 -19.34
C ILE A 27 3.87 -23.48 -18.22
N VAL A 28 5.18 -23.26 -18.33
CA VAL A 28 5.96 -22.49 -17.35
C VAL A 28 5.87 -20.98 -17.60
N ILE A 29 5.95 -20.54 -18.86
CA ILE A 29 6.01 -19.11 -19.20
C ILE A 29 4.69 -18.39 -18.92
N VAL A 30 3.55 -19.02 -19.25
CA VAL A 30 2.22 -18.39 -19.08
C VAL A 30 1.95 -17.94 -17.63
N PRO A 31 2.10 -18.78 -16.59
CA PRO A 31 1.89 -18.36 -15.21
C PRO A 31 2.92 -17.32 -14.76
N LEU A 32 4.17 -17.38 -15.24
CA LEU A 32 5.17 -16.36 -14.94
C LEU A 32 4.76 -14.98 -15.47
N ILE A 33 4.34 -14.88 -16.74
CA ILE A 33 3.86 -13.62 -17.32
C ILE A 33 2.65 -13.10 -16.53
N SER A 34 1.73 -13.98 -16.15
CA SER A 34 0.56 -13.59 -15.35
C SER A 34 0.96 -13.05 -13.98
N MET A 35 1.88 -13.73 -13.29
CA MET A 35 2.42 -13.29 -12.00
C MET A 35 3.07 -11.91 -12.10
N PHE A 36 3.91 -11.69 -13.11
CA PHE A 36 4.54 -10.38 -13.33
C PHE A 36 3.51 -9.30 -13.62
N THR A 37 2.57 -9.55 -14.54
CA THR A 37 1.54 -8.57 -14.92
C THR A 37 0.71 -8.14 -13.71
N ASN A 38 0.26 -9.10 -12.91
CA ASN A 38 -0.51 -8.83 -11.70
C ASN A 38 0.36 -8.13 -10.64
N GLY A 39 1.60 -8.57 -10.46
CA GLY A 39 2.56 -7.95 -9.54
C GLY A 39 2.83 -6.47 -9.86
N PHE A 40 3.10 -6.15 -11.13
CA PHE A 40 3.31 -4.77 -11.57
C PHE A 40 2.09 -3.89 -11.34
N SER A 41 0.88 -4.41 -11.62
CA SER A 41 -0.36 -3.68 -11.35
C SER A 41 -0.54 -3.36 -9.85
N GLY A 42 -0.19 -4.32 -8.98
CA GLY A 42 -0.20 -4.15 -7.54
C GLY A 42 0.78 -3.10 -7.05
N ILE A 43 2.03 -3.13 -7.54
CA ILE A 43 3.07 -2.14 -7.21
C ILE A 43 2.62 -0.74 -7.61
N ALA A 44 2.10 -0.57 -8.83
CA ALA A 44 1.64 0.73 -9.31
C ALA A 44 0.47 1.28 -8.49
N ARG A 45 -0.48 0.42 -8.08
CA ARG A 45 -1.60 0.81 -7.22
C ARG A 45 -1.12 1.22 -5.82
N THR A 46 -0.22 0.44 -5.22
CA THR A 46 0.33 0.76 -3.90
C THR A 46 1.16 2.05 -3.95
N GLY A 47 1.95 2.27 -5.00
CA GLY A 47 2.71 3.50 -5.18
C GLY A 47 1.83 4.75 -5.20
N ARG A 48 0.73 4.73 -5.97
CA ARG A 48 -0.26 5.83 -5.96
C ARG A 48 -0.87 6.04 -4.58
N LYS A 49 -1.24 4.96 -3.88
CA LYS A 49 -1.80 5.04 -2.53
C LYS A 49 -0.80 5.65 -1.54
N SER A 50 0.49 5.32 -1.63
CA SER A 50 1.53 5.92 -0.80
C SER A 50 1.70 7.42 -1.07
N GLN A 51 1.61 7.84 -2.34
CA GLN A 51 1.66 9.26 -2.70
C GLN A 51 0.44 10.03 -2.16
N ASP A 52 -0.75 9.46 -2.30
CA ASP A 52 -1.98 10.04 -1.77
C ASP A 52 -1.93 10.16 -0.24
N LEU A 53 -1.37 9.16 0.44
CA LEU A 53 -1.20 9.17 1.90
C LEU A 53 -0.23 10.28 2.33
N TYR A 54 0.89 10.40 1.64
CA TYR A 54 1.88 11.45 1.90
C TYR A 54 1.27 12.85 1.72
N GLN A 55 0.48 13.03 0.67
CA GLN A 55 -0.22 14.30 0.41
C GLN A 55 -1.26 14.60 1.50
N ALA A 56 -2.08 13.61 1.88
CA ALA A 56 -3.04 13.74 2.98
C ALA A 56 -2.34 14.10 4.29
N GLN A 57 -1.22 13.45 4.60
CA GLN A 57 -0.42 13.75 5.78
C GLN A 57 0.10 15.19 5.76
N LYS A 58 0.65 15.64 4.63
CA LYS A 58 1.15 17.02 4.47
C LYS A 58 0.06 18.06 4.71
N GLU A 59 -1.16 17.80 4.24
CA GLU A 59 -2.31 18.67 4.46
C GLU A 59 -2.78 18.68 5.92
N VAL A 60 -2.76 17.53 6.60
CA VAL A 60 -3.02 17.44 8.05
C VAL A 60 -1.97 18.22 8.84
N GLU A 61 -0.70 18.03 8.53
CA GLU A 61 0.40 18.74 9.20
C GLU A 61 0.25 20.25 9.00
N ALA A 62 -0.03 20.70 7.78
CA ALA A 62 -0.30 22.11 7.50
C ALA A 62 -1.51 22.63 8.29
N ALA A 63 -2.58 21.84 8.41
CA ALA A 63 -3.75 22.19 9.22
C ALA A 63 -3.44 22.27 10.72
N ILE A 64 -2.59 21.38 11.25
CA ILE A 64 -2.09 21.44 12.63
C ILE A 64 -1.30 22.73 12.83
N TYR A 65 -0.33 23.05 11.96
CA TYR A 65 0.46 24.28 12.07
C TYR A 65 -0.38 25.55 11.92
N ALA A 66 -1.41 25.54 11.07
CA ALA A 66 -2.33 26.66 10.93
C ALA A 66 -3.24 26.81 12.17
N GLY A 67 -3.76 25.71 12.70
CA GLY A 67 -4.62 25.68 13.90
C GLY A 67 -3.90 26.16 15.15
N VAL A 68 -2.59 25.87 15.28
CA VAL A 68 -1.73 26.42 16.35
C VAL A 68 -1.67 27.96 16.34
N ASN A 69 -1.89 28.59 15.18
CA ASN A 69 -1.81 30.05 14.99
C ASN A 69 -3.18 30.73 14.82
N SER A 70 -4.29 30.00 14.89
CA SER A 70 -5.63 30.51 14.57
C SER A 70 -6.42 30.90 15.83
N ILE A 71 -6.66 32.19 16.02
CA ILE A 71 -7.45 32.77 17.13
C ILE A 71 -8.97 32.78 16.80
N THR A 72 -9.45 31.90 15.92
CA THR A 72 -10.86 31.87 15.49
C THR A 72 -11.67 30.81 16.26
N PRO A 73 -12.99 31.04 16.50
CA PRO A 73 -13.76 30.32 17.49
C PRO A 73 -13.93 28.84 17.12
N SER A 74 -13.35 28.01 17.98
CA SER A 74 -13.33 26.55 17.92
C SER A 74 -14.75 25.95 17.88
N PRO A 75 -14.98 24.86 17.11
CA PRO A 75 -16.14 23.98 17.31
C PRO A 75 -16.20 23.45 18.76
N PRO A 76 -17.34 22.87 19.20
CA PRO A 76 -17.53 22.45 20.58
C PRO A 76 -16.38 21.53 21.05
N PRO A 77 -15.87 21.74 22.28
CA PRO A 77 -14.72 21.00 22.80
C PRO A 77 -15.01 19.49 22.82
N LEU A 78 -13.96 18.69 22.60
CA LEU A 78 -14.06 17.24 22.65
C LEU A 78 -14.40 16.82 24.09
N ARG A 79 -15.56 16.17 24.27
CA ARG A 79 -15.96 15.62 25.56
C ARG A 79 -15.48 14.18 25.69
N ILE A 80 -14.47 13.96 26.51
CA ILE A 80 -14.04 12.62 26.92
C ILE A 80 -14.88 12.23 28.14
N THR A 81 -15.61 11.13 28.05
CA THR A 81 -16.43 10.60 29.16
C THR A 81 -15.78 9.32 29.67
N PHE A 82 -15.62 9.22 30.99
CA PHE A 82 -15.04 8.07 31.66
C PHE A 82 -16.14 7.10 32.12
N ALA A 83 -15.76 5.88 32.50
CA ALA A 83 -16.71 4.83 32.89
C ALA A 83 -17.50 5.15 34.18
N ASP A 84 -17.05 6.12 34.96
CA ASP A 84 -17.70 6.63 36.18
C ASP A 84 -18.61 7.84 35.89
N ASP A 85 -18.94 8.10 34.62
CA ASP A 85 -19.73 9.24 34.15
C ASP A 85 -19.08 10.62 34.36
N SER A 86 -17.83 10.67 34.85
CA SER A 86 -17.04 11.90 34.85
C SER A 86 -16.63 12.29 33.42
N PHE A 87 -16.38 13.58 33.19
CA PHE A 87 -15.97 14.04 31.87
C PHE A 87 -14.89 15.13 31.92
N VAL A 88 -14.06 15.15 30.88
CA VAL A 88 -13.06 16.21 30.63
C VAL A 88 -13.37 16.83 29.27
N LEU A 89 -13.42 18.16 29.24
CA LEU A 89 -13.52 18.94 28.01
C LEU A 89 -12.11 19.27 27.53
N VAL A 90 -11.75 18.76 26.36
CA VAL A 90 -10.47 19.06 25.72
C VAL A 90 -10.69 20.13 24.66
N PRO A 91 -10.08 21.32 24.80
CA PRO A 91 -10.20 22.39 23.81
C PRO A 91 -9.45 22.00 22.53
N GLY A 92 -10.12 22.11 21.39
CA GLY A 92 -9.58 21.72 20.10
C GLY A 92 -10.67 21.39 19.08
N GLU A 93 -10.23 20.96 17.90
CA GLU A 93 -11.08 20.65 16.75
C GLU A 93 -10.73 19.28 16.17
N ILE A 94 -11.75 18.49 15.83
CA ILE A 94 -11.55 17.30 15.00
C ILE A 94 -11.48 17.75 13.54
N ARG A 95 -10.39 17.40 12.86
CA ARG A 95 -10.19 17.71 11.46
C ARG A 95 -10.01 16.43 10.65
N GLU A 96 -10.83 16.29 9.61
CA GLU A 96 -10.69 15.26 8.60
C GLU A 96 -10.06 15.87 7.34
N VAL A 97 -9.04 15.20 6.81
CA VAL A 97 -8.44 15.51 5.51
C VAL A 97 -8.62 14.28 4.63
N ARG A 98 -9.15 14.49 3.42
CA ARG A 98 -9.41 13.42 2.47
C ARG A 98 -8.71 13.70 1.16
N VAL A 99 -7.89 12.74 0.72
CA VAL A 99 -7.22 12.76 -0.58
C VAL A 99 -7.53 11.43 -1.27
N ASN A 100 -8.27 11.50 -2.38
CA ASN A 100 -8.78 10.32 -3.11
C ASN A 100 -9.49 9.33 -2.15
N ASP A 101 -8.98 8.09 -2.07
CA ASP A 101 -9.53 6.99 -1.26
C ASP A 101 -8.99 6.99 0.19
N ILE A 102 -8.22 7.99 0.60
CA ILE A 102 -7.59 8.06 1.93
C ILE A 102 -8.20 9.19 2.72
N ALA A 103 -8.67 8.87 3.93
CA ALA A 103 -9.11 9.85 4.92
C ALA A 103 -8.24 9.74 6.17
N ILE A 104 -7.69 10.88 6.62
CA ILE A 104 -6.99 11.02 7.89
C ILE A 104 -7.86 11.90 8.78
N THR A 105 -8.30 11.35 9.91
CA THR A 105 -9.01 12.11 10.95
C THR A 105 -8.06 12.31 12.12
N THR A 106 -7.88 13.56 12.53
CA THR A 106 -7.04 13.91 13.69
C THR A 106 -7.77 14.90 14.59
N PHE A 107 -7.31 14.99 15.84
CA PHE A 107 -7.75 16.01 16.78
C PHE A 107 -6.63 17.03 16.97
N ILE A 108 -6.93 18.30 16.67
CA ILE A 108 -6.00 19.42 16.78
C ILE A 108 -6.30 20.15 18.10
N LEU A 109 -5.35 20.11 19.03
CA LEU A 109 -5.45 20.79 20.32
C LEU A 109 -5.41 22.31 20.12
N ASN A 110 -6.31 23.03 20.78
CA ASN A 110 -6.20 24.48 20.89
C ASN A 110 -5.27 24.80 22.07
N ARG A 111 -4.01 25.14 21.76
CA ARG A 111 -3.02 25.48 22.79
C ARG A 111 -3.26 26.92 23.25
N ALA A 112 -3.94 27.07 24.39
CA ALA A 112 -3.90 28.33 25.13
C ALA A 112 -2.46 28.57 25.58
N ASN A 113 -1.90 29.74 25.23
CA ASN A 113 -0.60 30.20 25.67
C ASN A 113 -0.65 30.65 27.13
#